data_AF-A0A1F6YCP0-F1
#
_entry.id   AF-A0A1F6YCP0-F1
#
_cell.length_a   1.000
_cell.length_b   1.000
_cell.length_c   1.000
_cell.angle_alpha   90.00
_cell.angle_beta   90.00
_cell.angle_gamma   90.00
#
_symmetry.space_group_name_H-M   'P 1'
#
loop_
_entity.id
_entity.type
_entity.pdbx_description
1 polymer ?
#
loop_
_entity_poly.entity_id
_entity_poly.type
_entity_poly.pdbx_seq_one_letter_code
_entity_poly.pdbx_strand_id
1 'polypeptide(L)'
;MQIIDGRKIQKEILAEVRREVSKLSFQPVFTDVLVGDDPASAQYVRMKGKMAESVGIRFHNANFPNSIQTDKLITELKKLNKVKNMCGIIIQLPLPAHIDRQAALDAIDSRLDVDCLGDVASGEFYAGLPERLKIGYPTALACMKLLDSIPNIDFKNPHRLGEASKKIVVLGQGMLVGKPVATLLKFRGLNPEIVTSKTPNKKAIIKNADVVISGMGRGKYITGEMIKAGAVIIDAGTSEDSKYEPGASANIIGDVDTESVQDVASYVSPVPGGVGPVTVAQLLKNVLTVAKSKIR
;
A
#
# COMPACT_ATOMS: atom_id res chain seq x y z
N MET A 1 0.73 24.07 7.73
CA MET A 1 0.50 22.62 7.46
C MET A 1 1.27 21.75 8.44
N GLN A 2 0.70 20.63 8.90
CA GLN A 2 1.39 19.59 9.69
C GLN A 2 1.77 18.39 8.81
N ILE A 3 2.92 17.78 9.10
CA ILE A 3 3.41 16.60 8.36
C ILE A 3 2.90 15.32 9.04
N ILE A 4 2.30 14.44 8.26
CA ILE A 4 1.93 13.08 8.69
C ILE A 4 3.18 12.20 8.55
N ASP A 5 3.91 12.01 9.65
CA ASP A 5 5.15 11.24 9.69
C ASP A 5 4.88 9.73 9.56
N GLY A 6 4.93 9.23 8.33
CA GLY A 6 4.80 7.82 8.01
C GLY A 6 5.92 6.94 8.56
N ARG A 7 7.13 7.48 8.80
CA ARG A 7 8.23 6.72 9.42
C ARG A 7 7.95 6.48 10.89
N LYS A 8 7.37 7.46 11.60
CA LYS A 8 6.89 7.27 12.97
C LYS A 8 5.80 6.20 13.02
N ILE A 9 4.80 6.29 12.15
CA ILE A 9 3.70 5.30 12.06
C ILE A 9 4.25 3.91 11.73
N GLN A 10 5.21 3.81 10.81
CA GLN A 10 5.90 2.55 10.49
C GLN A 10 6.52 1.93 11.74
N LYS A 11 7.27 2.70 12.54
CA LYS A 11 7.90 2.20 13.77
C LYS A 11 6.87 1.64 14.75
N GLU A 12 5.74 2.32 14.93
CA GLU A 12 4.64 1.87 15.80
C GLU A 12 4.06 0.53 15.34
N ILE A 13 3.79 0.39 14.03
CA ILE A 13 3.27 -0.85 13.45
C ILE A 13 4.29 -1.99 13.59
N LEU A 14 5.57 -1.75 13.29
CA LEU A 14 6.60 -2.77 13.39
C LEU A 14 6.83 -3.22 14.84
N ALA A 15 6.71 -2.32 15.82
CA ALA A 15 6.76 -2.66 17.24
C ALA A 15 5.57 -3.56 17.64
N GLU A 16 4.36 -3.26 17.16
CA GLU A 16 3.19 -4.14 17.31
C GLU A 16 3.45 -5.50 16.66
N VAL A 17 3.92 -5.54 15.41
CA VAL A 17 4.19 -6.79 14.68
C VAL A 17 5.22 -7.63 15.42
N ARG A 18 6.36 -7.06 15.82
CA ARG A 18 7.41 -7.77 16.58
C ARG A 18 6.86 -8.41 17.85
N ARG A 19 6.10 -7.64 18.64
CA ARG A 19 5.50 -8.13 19.90
C ARG A 19 4.51 -9.26 19.67
N GLU A 20 3.77 -9.23 18.59
CA GLU A 20 2.78 -10.26 18.29
C GLU A 20 3.42 -11.50 17.65
N VAL A 21 4.46 -11.34 16.83
CA VAL A 21 5.26 -12.44 16.27
C VAL A 21 5.94 -13.23 17.39
N SER A 22 6.45 -12.56 18.43
CA SER A 22 7.10 -13.25 19.56
C SER A 22 6.16 -14.13 20.38
N LYS A 23 4.84 -14.02 20.19
CA LYS A 23 3.81 -14.84 20.86
C LYS A 23 3.42 -16.09 20.05
N LEU A 24 3.89 -16.22 18.81
CA LEU A 24 3.54 -17.36 17.95
C LEU A 24 4.33 -18.60 18.36
N SER A 25 3.72 -19.78 18.23
CA SER A 25 4.37 -21.07 18.50
C SER A 25 5.36 -21.50 17.39
N PHE A 26 5.44 -20.74 16.31
CA PHE A 26 6.32 -20.98 15.18
C PHE A 26 6.82 -19.66 14.60
N GLN A 27 7.97 -19.71 13.91
CA GLN A 27 8.49 -18.56 13.18
C GLN A 27 7.79 -18.45 11.81
N PRO A 28 7.05 -17.37 11.52
CA PRO A 28 6.44 -17.15 10.21
C PRO A 28 7.49 -16.99 9.12
N VAL A 29 7.17 -17.46 7.91
CA VAL A 29 7.99 -17.27 6.72
C VAL A 29 7.29 -16.32 5.76
N PHE A 30 8.03 -15.34 5.25
CA PHE A 30 7.59 -14.40 4.21
C PHE A 30 8.55 -14.49 3.03
N THR A 31 7.99 -14.60 1.81
CA THR A 31 8.74 -14.65 0.56
C THR A 31 8.42 -13.47 -0.32
N ASP A 32 9.47 -12.84 -0.85
CA ASP A 32 9.39 -11.92 -1.99
C ASP A 32 10.03 -12.61 -3.20
N VAL A 33 9.26 -12.72 -4.29
CA VAL A 33 9.68 -13.38 -5.53
C VAL A 33 10.21 -12.31 -6.49
N LEU A 34 11.50 -12.39 -6.80
CA LEU A 34 12.16 -11.52 -7.77
C LEU A 34 12.43 -12.27 -9.07
N VAL A 35 12.05 -11.69 -10.19
CA VAL A 35 12.38 -12.21 -11.53
C VAL A 35 13.25 -11.18 -12.25
N GLY A 36 14.46 -11.59 -12.62
CA GLY A 36 15.46 -10.69 -13.22
C GLY A 36 16.42 -10.09 -12.19
N ASP A 37 17.16 -9.08 -12.62
CA ASP A 37 18.32 -8.52 -11.95
C ASP A 37 18.29 -6.98 -11.81
N ASP A 38 17.11 -6.37 -11.99
CA ASP A 38 16.91 -4.93 -11.80
C ASP A 38 17.44 -4.47 -10.41
N PRO A 39 18.47 -3.60 -10.36
CA PRO A 39 19.12 -3.23 -9.10
C PRO A 39 18.17 -2.56 -8.10
N ALA A 40 17.22 -1.75 -8.59
CA ALA A 40 16.24 -1.04 -7.77
C ALA A 40 15.28 -2.03 -7.09
N SER A 41 14.73 -2.98 -7.86
CA SER A 41 13.90 -4.07 -7.37
C SER A 41 14.65 -4.92 -6.35
N ALA A 42 15.89 -5.32 -6.65
CA ALA A 42 16.72 -6.10 -5.74
C ALA A 42 17.02 -5.34 -4.43
N GLN A 43 17.25 -4.03 -4.48
CA GLN A 43 17.41 -3.21 -3.28
C GLN A 43 16.12 -3.16 -2.45
N TYR A 44 14.97 -3.02 -3.09
CA TYR A 44 13.67 -2.99 -2.41
C TYR A 44 13.34 -4.33 -1.73
N VAL A 45 13.61 -5.45 -2.40
CA VAL A 45 13.52 -6.82 -1.84
C VAL A 45 14.43 -6.97 -0.62
N ARG A 46 15.70 -6.55 -0.71
CA ARG A 46 16.63 -6.58 0.44
C ARG A 46 16.13 -5.74 1.61
N MET A 47 15.55 -4.56 1.35
CA MET A 47 14.98 -3.70 2.38
C MET A 47 13.80 -4.36 3.10
N LYS A 48 12.85 -4.96 2.34
CA LYS A 48 11.73 -5.72 2.91
C LYS A 48 12.22 -6.91 3.74
N GLY A 49 13.22 -7.64 3.26
CA GLY A 49 13.82 -8.76 3.98
C GLY A 49 14.39 -8.35 5.33
N LYS A 50 15.23 -7.31 5.36
CA LYS A 50 15.76 -6.74 6.62
C LYS A 50 14.64 -6.30 7.56
N MET A 51 13.57 -5.72 7.03
CA MET A 51 12.42 -5.29 7.84
C MET A 51 11.69 -6.49 8.46
N ALA A 52 11.40 -7.53 7.66
CA ALA A 52 10.75 -8.76 8.11
C ALA A 52 11.57 -9.44 9.21
N GLU A 53 12.87 -9.60 9.00
CA GLU A 53 13.79 -10.20 9.97
C GLU A 53 13.84 -9.39 11.27
N SER A 54 13.82 -8.06 11.17
CA SER A 54 13.83 -7.18 12.36
C SER A 54 12.59 -7.34 13.25
N VAL A 55 11.49 -7.89 12.73
CA VAL A 55 10.26 -8.16 13.52
C VAL A 55 10.07 -9.64 13.82
N GLY A 56 11.09 -10.47 13.58
CA GLY A 56 11.09 -11.91 13.89
C GLY A 56 10.47 -12.80 12.81
N ILE A 57 10.12 -12.24 11.65
CA ILE A 57 9.61 -13.01 10.49
C ILE A 57 10.82 -13.50 9.69
N ARG A 58 10.87 -14.80 9.41
CA ARG A 58 11.91 -15.37 8.54
C ARG A 58 11.67 -14.93 7.10
N PHE A 59 12.67 -14.30 6.49
CA PHE A 59 12.60 -13.94 5.09
C PHE A 59 13.18 -15.02 4.18
N HIS A 60 12.48 -15.35 3.11
CA HIS A 60 12.98 -16.21 2.04
C HIS A 60 13.00 -15.40 0.75
N ASN A 61 14.20 -15.16 0.21
CA ASN A 61 14.33 -14.50 -1.08
C ASN A 61 14.30 -15.53 -2.21
N ALA A 62 13.28 -15.49 -3.06
CA ALA A 62 13.13 -16.39 -4.20
C ALA A 62 13.49 -15.65 -5.51
N ASN A 63 14.72 -15.83 -5.98
CA ASN A 63 15.22 -15.17 -7.19
C ASN A 63 15.16 -16.13 -8.39
N PHE A 64 14.62 -15.65 -9.50
CA PHE A 64 14.57 -16.36 -10.77
C PHE A 64 15.22 -15.53 -11.88
N PRO A 65 15.86 -16.18 -12.87
CA PRO A 65 16.48 -15.46 -13.97
C PRO A 65 15.43 -14.73 -14.82
N ASN A 66 15.83 -13.64 -15.47
CA ASN A 66 14.97 -12.90 -16.41
C ASN A 66 14.39 -13.81 -17.52
N SER A 67 15.11 -14.87 -17.90
CA SER A 67 14.71 -15.81 -18.94
C SER A 67 13.66 -16.86 -18.52
N ILE A 68 13.27 -16.92 -17.23
CA ILE A 68 12.24 -17.87 -16.77
C ILE A 68 10.94 -17.67 -17.57
N GLN A 69 10.25 -18.76 -17.86
CA GLN A 69 8.95 -18.74 -18.55
C GLN A 69 7.80 -18.81 -17.55
N THR A 70 6.63 -18.32 -17.96
CA THR A 70 5.41 -18.25 -17.12
C THR A 70 5.07 -19.58 -16.47
N ASP A 71 5.03 -20.67 -17.24
CA ASP A 71 4.69 -22.02 -16.77
C ASP A 71 5.67 -22.53 -15.69
N LYS A 72 6.96 -22.24 -15.89
CA LYS A 72 8.03 -22.58 -14.95
C LYS A 72 7.92 -21.75 -13.68
N LEU A 73 7.69 -20.44 -13.79
CA LEU A 73 7.49 -19.56 -12.64
C LEU A 73 6.29 -20.01 -11.80
N ILE A 74 5.16 -20.31 -12.45
CA ILE A 74 3.96 -20.87 -11.79
C ILE A 74 4.29 -22.17 -11.04
N THR A 75 5.10 -23.04 -11.65
CA THR A 75 5.54 -24.28 -11.00
C THR A 75 6.35 -24.02 -9.73
N GLU A 76 7.24 -23.03 -9.74
CA GLU A 76 8.03 -22.66 -8.56
C GLU A 76 7.16 -21.97 -7.48
N LEU A 77 6.22 -21.10 -7.87
CA LEU A 77 5.24 -20.49 -6.96
C LEU A 77 4.39 -21.56 -6.25
N LYS A 78 3.96 -22.60 -6.98
CA LYS A 78 3.23 -23.75 -6.39
C LYS A 78 4.06 -24.53 -5.37
N LYS A 79 5.39 -24.55 -5.49
CA LYS A 79 6.27 -25.13 -4.45
C LYS A 79 6.37 -24.21 -3.24
N LEU A 80 6.50 -22.90 -3.46
CA LEU A 80 6.55 -21.90 -2.38
C LEU A 80 5.28 -21.94 -1.51
N ASN A 81 4.10 -22.14 -2.11
CA ASN A 81 2.83 -22.32 -1.38
C ASN A 81 2.87 -23.45 -0.33
N LYS A 82 3.76 -24.44 -0.51
CA LYS A 82 3.86 -25.63 0.34
C LYS A 82 4.98 -25.55 1.38
N VAL A 83 5.76 -24.46 1.41
CA VAL A 83 6.84 -24.27 2.38
C VAL A 83 6.26 -24.22 3.79
N LYS A 84 6.86 -24.97 4.72
CA LYS A 84 6.45 -25.01 6.12
C LYS A 84 6.49 -23.59 6.71
N ASN A 85 5.44 -23.24 7.46
CA ASN A 85 5.27 -21.93 8.10
C ASN A 85 5.18 -20.74 7.12
N MET A 86 4.97 -20.96 5.82
CA MET A 86 4.71 -19.88 4.87
C MET A 86 3.46 -19.10 5.28
N CYS A 87 3.62 -17.79 5.43
CA CYS A 87 2.57 -16.85 5.85
C CYS A 87 2.46 -15.64 4.91
N GLY A 88 3.24 -15.57 3.85
CA GLY A 88 3.08 -14.54 2.84
C GLY A 88 4.00 -14.76 1.65
N ILE A 89 3.45 -14.61 0.45
CA ILE A 89 4.19 -14.60 -0.80
C ILE A 89 3.74 -13.35 -1.56
N ILE A 90 4.71 -12.61 -2.09
CA ILE A 90 4.48 -11.54 -3.05
C ILE A 90 5.37 -11.74 -4.27
N ILE A 91 5.01 -11.10 -5.37
CA ILE A 91 5.85 -10.99 -6.56
C ILE A 91 6.31 -9.54 -6.66
N GLN A 92 7.63 -9.31 -6.66
CA GLN A 92 8.19 -8.01 -6.91
C GLN A 92 7.89 -7.60 -8.35
N LEU A 93 7.21 -6.46 -8.51
CA LEU A 93 6.89 -5.86 -9.80
C LEU A 93 7.90 -4.73 -10.13
N PRO A 94 8.12 -4.43 -11.43
CA PRO A 94 7.52 -5.07 -12.60
C PRO A 94 8.12 -6.46 -12.90
N LEU A 95 7.32 -7.32 -13.52
CA LEU A 95 7.80 -8.57 -14.12
C LEU A 95 8.31 -8.32 -15.54
N PRO A 96 9.20 -9.18 -16.07
CA PRO A 96 9.56 -9.15 -17.48
C PRO A 96 8.33 -9.26 -18.39
N ALA A 97 8.37 -8.57 -19.54
CA ALA A 97 7.21 -8.42 -20.43
C ALA A 97 6.65 -9.73 -21.01
N HIS A 98 7.48 -10.79 -21.09
CA HIS A 98 7.06 -12.11 -21.59
C HIS A 98 6.36 -12.97 -20.52
N ILE A 99 6.37 -12.55 -19.25
CA ILE A 99 5.67 -13.26 -18.19
C ILE A 99 4.21 -12.81 -18.18
N ASP A 100 3.29 -13.78 -18.17
CA ASP A 100 1.88 -13.48 -17.85
C ASP A 100 1.79 -13.14 -16.37
N ARG A 101 1.72 -11.83 -16.10
CA ARG A 101 1.66 -11.28 -14.75
C ARG A 101 0.48 -11.83 -13.97
N GLN A 102 -0.71 -11.90 -14.56
CA GLN A 102 -1.91 -12.28 -13.81
C GLN A 102 -1.87 -13.78 -13.51
N ALA A 103 -1.49 -14.61 -14.48
CA ALA A 103 -1.32 -16.05 -14.25
C ALA A 103 -0.27 -16.37 -13.17
N ALA A 104 0.81 -15.58 -13.09
CA ALA A 104 1.79 -15.70 -12.01
C ALA A 104 1.21 -15.29 -10.64
N LEU A 105 0.51 -14.17 -10.55
CA LEU A 105 -0.13 -13.72 -9.31
C LEU A 105 -1.17 -14.74 -8.81
N ASP A 106 -2.00 -15.28 -9.71
CA ASP A 106 -3.04 -16.27 -9.38
C ASP A 106 -2.47 -17.65 -8.99
N ALA A 107 -1.18 -17.90 -9.24
CA ALA A 107 -0.51 -19.11 -8.78
C ALA A 107 -0.19 -19.10 -7.28
N ILE A 108 -0.26 -17.94 -6.62
CA ILE A 108 -0.12 -17.80 -5.17
C ILE A 108 -1.44 -18.24 -4.51
N ASP A 109 -1.35 -19.10 -3.48
CA ASP A 109 -2.53 -19.45 -2.68
C ASP A 109 -3.13 -18.16 -2.08
N SER A 110 -4.42 -17.91 -2.27
CA SER A 110 -5.07 -16.65 -1.84
C SER A 110 -4.90 -16.36 -0.35
N ARG A 111 -4.71 -17.39 0.49
CA ARG A 111 -4.47 -17.24 1.94
C ARG A 111 -3.04 -16.77 2.26
N LEU A 112 -2.14 -16.82 1.28
CA LEU A 112 -0.75 -16.40 1.36
C LEU A 112 -0.48 -15.13 0.52
N ASP A 113 -1.44 -14.67 -0.28
CA ASP A 113 -1.31 -13.45 -1.09
C ASP A 113 -1.47 -12.19 -0.23
N VAL A 114 -0.40 -11.86 0.50
CA VAL A 114 -0.36 -10.73 1.43
C VAL A 114 -0.29 -9.36 0.74
N ASP A 115 -0.25 -9.33 -0.59
CA ASP A 115 -0.34 -8.09 -1.41
C ASP A 115 -1.73 -7.94 -2.05
N CYS A 116 -2.57 -8.98 -2.01
CA CYS A 116 -3.96 -8.98 -2.46
C CYS A 116 -4.11 -8.71 -3.97
N LEU A 117 -3.16 -9.21 -4.77
CA LEU A 117 -3.06 -8.93 -6.21
C LEU A 117 -3.58 -10.07 -7.10
N GLY A 118 -3.66 -11.29 -6.59
CA GLY A 118 -4.33 -12.41 -7.24
C GLY A 118 -5.85 -12.22 -7.22
N ASP A 119 -6.53 -12.75 -8.24
CA ASP A 119 -7.95 -12.47 -8.48
C ASP A 119 -8.84 -12.95 -7.33
N VAL A 120 -8.51 -14.09 -6.72
CA VAL A 120 -9.28 -14.62 -5.57
C VAL A 120 -9.13 -13.73 -4.34
N ALA A 121 -7.90 -13.37 -3.95
CA ALA A 121 -7.66 -12.53 -2.77
C ALA A 121 -8.25 -11.12 -2.96
N SER A 122 -8.07 -10.54 -4.16
CA SER A 122 -8.70 -9.30 -4.59
C SER A 122 -10.23 -9.38 -4.50
N GLY A 123 -10.82 -10.43 -5.04
CA GLY A 123 -12.27 -10.68 -5.00
C GLY A 123 -12.81 -10.77 -3.57
N GLU A 124 -12.14 -11.52 -2.69
CA GLU A 124 -12.48 -11.63 -1.27
C GLU A 124 -12.38 -10.28 -0.55
N PHE A 125 -11.36 -9.47 -0.85
CA PHE A 125 -11.24 -8.12 -0.31
C PHE A 125 -12.42 -7.23 -0.73
N TYR A 126 -12.79 -7.23 -2.02
CA TYR A 126 -13.86 -6.37 -2.53
C TYR A 126 -15.27 -6.85 -2.15
N ALA A 127 -15.47 -8.14 -1.91
CA ALA A 127 -16.73 -8.70 -1.43
C ALA A 127 -17.13 -8.18 -0.03
N GLY A 128 -16.21 -7.53 0.68
CA GLY A 128 -16.43 -7.10 2.05
C GLY A 128 -16.04 -8.21 3.00
N LEU A 129 -15.05 -7.95 3.85
CA LEU A 129 -14.37 -8.91 4.72
C LEU A 129 -15.31 -9.98 5.29
N PRO A 130 -15.34 -11.21 4.74
CA PRO A 130 -15.87 -12.35 5.46
C PRO A 130 -14.89 -12.71 6.58
N GLU A 131 -15.40 -13.34 7.62
CA GLU A 131 -14.73 -13.72 8.87
C GLU A 131 -13.41 -14.54 8.73
N ARG A 132 -12.96 -14.89 7.52
CA ARG A 132 -11.83 -15.80 7.27
C ARG A 132 -10.43 -15.18 7.39
N LEU A 133 -10.12 -14.07 6.71
CA LEU A 133 -8.77 -13.44 6.77
C LEU A 133 -8.84 -11.94 6.51
N LYS A 134 -8.32 -11.13 7.44
CA LYS A 134 -8.31 -9.65 7.33
C LYS A 134 -7.03 -9.14 6.67
N ILE A 135 -6.74 -9.58 5.44
CA ILE A 135 -5.67 -9.03 4.60
C ILE A 135 -6.25 -8.07 3.56
N GLY A 136 -5.42 -7.20 3.00
CA GLY A 136 -5.82 -6.28 1.94
C GLY A 136 -4.62 -5.54 1.37
N TYR A 137 -4.85 -4.72 0.34
CA TYR A 137 -3.80 -3.97 -0.35
C TYR A 137 -2.94 -3.13 0.62
N PRO A 138 -1.63 -3.43 0.78
CA PRO A 138 -0.78 -2.76 1.77
C PRO A 138 -0.74 -1.24 1.63
N THR A 139 -0.70 -0.71 0.40
CA THR A 139 -0.70 0.74 0.17
C THR A 139 -2.03 1.38 0.54
N ALA A 140 -3.16 0.73 0.23
CA ALA A 140 -4.46 1.23 0.64
C ALA A 140 -4.61 1.22 2.17
N LEU A 141 -4.18 0.14 2.83
CA LEU A 141 -4.13 0.05 4.29
C LEU A 141 -3.21 1.10 4.91
N ALA A 142 -2.12 1.48 4.22
CA ALA A 142 -1.24 2.55 4.64
C ALA A 142 -1.94 3.91 4.56
N CYS A 143 -2.60 4.25 3.45
CA CYS A 143 -3.40 5.47 3.32
C CYS A 143 -4.44 5.58 4.43
N MET A 144 -5.18 4.50 4.70
CA MET A 144 -6.17 4.46 5.78
C MET A 144 -5.52 4.67 7.16
N LYS A 145 -4.34 4.11 7.40
CA LYS A 145 -3.62 4.25 8.67
C LYS A 145 -3.07 5.66 8.88
N LEU A 146 -2.61 6.32 7.83
CA LEU A 146 -2.24 7.73 7.88
C LEU A 146 -3.46 8.61 8.14
N LEU A 147 -4.58 8.36 7.46
CA LEU A 147 -5.84 9.06 7.70
C LEU A 147 -6.29 8.91 9.16
N ASP A 148 -6.17 7.70 9.71
CA ASP A 148 -6.48 7.39 11.12
C ASP A 148 -5.53 8.01 12.15
N SER A 149 -4.39 8.53 11.72
CA SER A 149 -3.40 9.14 12.62
C SER A 149 -3.64 10.63 12.86
N ILE A 150 -4.57 11.23 12.11
CA ILE A 150 -4.86 12.65 12.19
C ILE A 150 -5.59 12.94 13.51
N PRO A 151 -5.08 13.83 14.36
CA PRO A 151 -5.70 14.12 15.64
C PRO A 151 -7.03 14.85 15.44
N ASN A 152 -7.98 14.58 16.35
CA ASN A 152 -9.29 15.24 16.41
C ASN A 152 -10.20 15.00 15.19
N ILE A 153 -9.89 14.03 14.32
CA ILE A 153 -10.80 13.59 13.24
C ILE A 153 -10.94 12.06 13.29
N ASP A 154 -12.11 11.57 13.67
CA ASP A 154 -12.37 10.14 13.84
C ASP A 154 -12.97 9.51 12.58
N PHE A 155 -12.12 9.28 11.56
CA PHE A 155 -12.52 8.60 10.32
C PHE A 155 -12.87 7.11 10.50
N LYS A 156 -12.67 6.53 11.70
CA LYS A 156 -13.08 5.16 12.00
C LYS A 156 -14.54 5.08 12.43
N ASN A 157 -15.07 6.16 12.98
CA ASN A 157 -16.44 6.25 13.47
C ASN A 157 -17.15 7.41 12.77
N PRO A 158 -17.70 7.22 11.54
CA PRO A 158 -18.31 8.32 10.78
C PRO A 158 -19.39 9.08 11.54
N HIS A 159 -20.15 8.41 12.43
CA HIS A 159 -21.14 9.05 13.28
C HIS A 159 -20.56 10.13 14.22
N ARG A 160 -19.26 10.11 14.48
CA ARG A 160 -18.53 11.11 15.28
C ARG A 160 -17.96 12.26 14.46
N LEU A 161 -18.12 12.26 13.14
CA LEU A 161 -17.69 13.37 12.28
C LEU A 161 -18.66 14.58 12.34
N GLY A 162 -19.77 14.46 13.06
CA GLY A 162 -20.81 15.48 13.18
C GLY A 162 -21.81 15.43 12.02
N GLU A 163 -22.75 16.40 11.99
CA GLU A 163 -23.78 16.50 10.94
C GLU A 163 -23.19 16.86 9.56
N ALA A 164 -22.01 17.49 9.53
CA ALA A 164 -21.27 17.79 8.30
C ALA A 164 -20.29 16.65 7.99
N SER A 165 -20.68 15.74 7.09
CA SER A 165 -19.76 14.73 6.57
C SER A 165 -18.60 15.40 5.82
N LYS A 166 -17.38 14.94 6.09
CA LYS A 166 -16.18 15.41 5.37
C LYS A 166 -16.25 14.96 3.92
N LYS A 167 -16.04 15.88 2.97
CA LYS A 167 -15.94 15.56 1.55
C LYS A 167 -14.58 14.91 1.28
N ILE A 168 -14.59 13.62 0.96
CA ILE A 168 -13.39 12.84 0.68
C ILE A 168 -13.29 12.61 -0.83
N VAL A 169 -12.16 12.96 -1.40
CA VAL A 169 -11.85 12.73 -2.82
C VAL A 169 -10.68 11.76 -2.93
N VAL A 170 -10.85 10.73 -3.76
CA VAL A 170 -9.77 9.81 -4.14
C VAL A 170 -9.38 10.11 -5.59
N LEU A 171 -8.12 10.52 -5.79
CA LEU A 171 -7.58 10.84 -7.10
C LEU A 171 -6.90 9.63 -7.73
N GLY A 172 -7.51 9.14 -8.81
CA GLY A 172 -7.10 7.91 -9.48
C GLY A 172 -7.98 6.72 -9.12
N GLN A 173 -8.09 5.78 -10.06
CA GLN A 173 -8.86 4.53 -9.92
C GLN A 173 -8.00 3.29 -10.17
N GLY A 174 -6.68 3.43 -10.03
CA GLY A 174 -5.73 2.34 -10.23
C GLY A 174 -6.00 1.17 -9.26
N MET A 175 -5.68 -0.04 -9.71
CA MET A 175 -5.97 -1.28 -8.98
C MET A 175 -5.22 -1.38 -7.64
N LEU A 176 -4.06 -0.73 -7.52
CA LEU A 176 -3.19 -0.85 -6.34
C LEU A 176 -3.52 0.16 -5.22
N VAL A 177 -4.12 1.30 -5.56
CA VAL A 177 -4.32 2.42 -4.62
C VAL A 177 -5.74 2.95 -4.67
N GLY A 178 -6.12 3.63 -5.76
CA GLY A 178 -7.38 4.38 -5.83
C GLY A 178 -8.62 3.52 -5.58
N LYS A 179 -8.77 2.41 -6.33
CA LYS A 179 -9.90 1.48 -6.17
C LYS A 179 -9.96 0.89 -4.75
N PRO A 180 -8.89 0.28 -4.19
CA PRO A 180 -8.96 -0.31 -2.86
C PRO A 180 -9.11 0.72 -1.72
N VAL A 181 -8.52 1.92 -1.83
CA VAL A 181 -8.75 3.00 -0.84
C VAL A 181 -10.23 3.40 -0.83
N ALA A 182 -10.83 3.63 -2.00
CA ALA A 182 -12.24 3.99 -2.09
C ALA A 182 -13.14 2.90 -1.49
N THR A 183 -12.80 1.62 -1.70
CA THR A 183 -13.51 0.49 -1.08
C THR A 183 -13.38 0.48 0.44
N LEU A 184 -12.18 0.68 1.00
CA LEU A 184 -11.97 0.71 2.45
C LEU A 184 -12.73 1.85 3.12
N LEU A 185 -12.80 3.02 2.48
CA LEU A 185 -13.62 4.14 2.95
C LEU A 185 -15.11 3.77 2.95
N LYS A 186 -15.61 3.13 1.88
CA LYS A 186 -17.00 2.65 1.80
C LYS A 186 -17.32 1.60 2.87
N PHE A 187 -16.43 0.66 3.15
CA PHE A 187 -16.60 -0.31 4.23
C PHE A 187 -16.70 0.35 5.61
N ARG A 188 -16.15 1.55 5.77
CA ARG A 188 -16.32 2.35 6.99
C ARG A 188 -17.59 3.17 7.02
N GLY A 189 -18.43 3.14 5.99
CA GLY A 189 -19.61 4.01 5.88
C GLY A 189 -19.29 5.45 5.45
N LEU A 190 -18.11 5.67 4.86
CA LEU A 190 -17.74 6.95 4.25
C LEU A 190 -18.05 6.91 2.74
N ASN A 191 -18.38 8.06 2.16
CA ASN A 191 -18.76 8.19 0.75
C ASN A 191 -17.69 8.99 -0.02
N PRO A 192 -16.59 8.35 -0.46
CA PRO A 192 -15.57 9.04 -1.26
C PRO A 192 -16.05 9.27 -2.69
N GLU A 193 -15.71 10.43 -3.24
CA GLU A 193 -15.84 10.71 -4.66
C GLU A 193 -14.53 10.34 -5.39
N ILE A 194 -14.62 9.48 -6.41
CA ILE A 194 -13.47 9.06 -7.20
C ILE A 194 -13.32 10.02 -8.39
N VAL A 195 -12.18 10.69 -8.48
CA VAL A 195 -11.87 11.63 -9.56
C VAL A 195 -10.77 11.03 -10.43
N THR A 196 -11.01 11.02 -11.73
CA THR A 196 -10.09 10.50 -12.76
C THR A 196 -9.74 11.58 -13.78
N SER A 197 -8.87 11.26 -14.74
CA SER A 197 -8.56 12.16 -15.85
C SER A 197 -9.80 12.55 -16.67
N LYS A 198 -10.79 11.66 -16.75
CA LYS A 198 -12.05 11.81 -17.50
C LYS A 198 -13.16 12.51 -16.70
N THR A 199 -12.99 12.75 -15.41
CA THR A 199 -14.00 13.38 -14.57
C THR A 199 -14.15 14.87 -14.95
N PRO A 200 -15.36 15.33 -15.34
CA PRO A 200 -15.61 16.74 -15.64
C PRO A 200 -15.50 17.58 -14.36
N ASN A 201 -15.15 18.86 -14.48
CA ASN A 201 -15.06 19.80 -13.36
C ASN A 201 -14.17 19.35 -12.18
N LYS A 202 -13.21 18.44 -12.42
CA LYS A 202 -12.31 17.90 -11.38
C LYS A 202 -11.64 18.95 -10.51
N LYS A 203 -11.24 20.11 -11.07
CA LYS A 203 -10.66 21.21 -10.28
C LYS A 203 -11.62 21.70 -9.19
N ALA A 204 -12.90 21.89 -9.53
CA ALA A 204 -13.92 22.33 -8.58
C ALA A 204 -14.23 21.26 -7.52
N ILE A 205 -14.25 19.98 -7.91
CA ILE A 205 -14.44 18.85 -6.98
C ILE A 205 -13.29 18.82 -5.96
N ILE A 206 -12.05 18.86 -6.42
CA ILE A 206 -10.85 18.85 -5.57
C ILE A 206 -10.82 20.08 -4.66
N LYS A 207 -11.17 21.26 -5.17
CA LYS A 207 -11.17 22.52 -4.41
C LYS A 207 -12.18 22.53 -3.26
N ASN A 208 -13.18 21.66 -3.31
CA ASN A 208 -14.20 21.53 -2.27
C ASN A 208 -13.96 20.34 -1.32
N ALA A 209 -12.92 19.53 -1.54
CA ALA A 209 -12.62 18.36 -0.73
C ALA A 209 -11.99 18.75 0.62
N ASP A 210 -12.47 18.15 1.70
CA ASP A 210 -11.84 18.24 3.01
C ASP A 210 -10.65 17.27 3.13
N VAL A 211 -10.71 16.16 2.39
CA VAL A 211 -9.66 15.14 2.34
C VAL A 211 -9.39 14.78 0.88
N VAL A 212 -8.12 14.79 0.50
CA VAL A 212 -7.65 14.33 -0.82
C VAL A 212 -6.69 13.16 -0.59
N ILE A 213 -6.98 12.01 -1.19
CA ILE A 213 -6.09 10.85 -1.22
C ILE A 213 -5.68 10.59 -2.66
N SER A 214 -4.40 10.70 -2.99
CA SER A 214 -3.89 10.54 -4.36
C SER A 214 -3.12 9.24 -4.55
N GLY A 215 -3.31 8.63 -5.72
CA GLY A 215 -2.53 7.48 -6.21
C GLY A 215 -2.54 7.48 -7.74
N MET A 216 -2.14 8.60 -8.33
CA MET A 216 -2.18 8.87 -9.77
C MET A 216 -0.88 8.51 -10.48
N GLY A 217 0.26 8.55 -9.78
CA GLY A 217 1.58 8.32 -10.38
C GLY A 217 1.99 9.47 -11.32
N ARG A 218 1.65 10.71 -10.95
CA ARG A 218 1.96 11.93 -11.69
C ARG A 218 2.58 12.97 -10.77
N GLY A 219 3.90 12.98 -10.73
CA GLY A 219 4.71 13.90 -9.93
C GLY A 219 4.22 15.35 -9.96
N LYS A 220 4.01 15.95 -8.79
CA LYS A 220 3.67 17.38 -8.58
C LYS A 220 2.42 17.88 -9.32
N TYR A 221 1.51 16.99 -9.70
CA TYR A 221 0.27 17.35 -10.38
C TYR A 221 -0.70 18.17 -9.50
N ILE A 222 -0.75 17.87 -8.21
CA ILE A 222 -1.69 18.48 -7.26
C ILE A 222 -1.01 19.69 -6.61
N THR A 223 -1.51 20.89 -6.93
CA THR A 223 -0.96 22.15 -6.42
C THR A 223 -1.86 22.80 -5.37
N GLY A 224 -1.33 23.75 -4.60
CA GLY A 224 -2.08 24.53 -3.60
C GLY A 224 -3.35 25.20 -4.13
N GLU A 225 -3.32 25.68 -5.38
CA GLU A 225 -4.49 26.28 -6.02
C GLU A 225 -5.65 25.30 -6.20
N MET A 226 -5.36 24.00 -6.35
CA MET A 226 -6.37 22.97 -6.54
C MET A 226 -7.04 22.56 -5.22
N ILE A 227 -6.44 22.87 -4.08
CA ILE A 227 -6.82 22.31 -2.78
C ILE A 227 -7.63 23.31 -1.94
N LYS A 228 -8.59 22.79 -1.16
CA LYS A 228 -9.35 23.56 -0.17
C LYS A 228 -8.43 24.02 0.97
N ALA A 229 -8.58 25.26 1.43
CA ALA A 229 -7.89 25.71 2.65
C ALA A 229 -8.27 24.81 3.83
N GLY A 230 -7.26 24.35 4.57
CA GLY A 230 -7.42 23.41 5.69
C GLY A 230 -7.62 21.95 5.29
N ALA A 231 -7.48 21.56 4.01
CA ALA A 231 -7.64 20.17 3.60
C ALA A 231 -6.55 19.24 4.17
N VAL A 232 -6.90 17.97 4.32
CA VAL A 232 -5.98 16.86 4.59
C VAL A 232 -5.55 16.25 3.27
N ILE A 233 -4.26 16.00 3.09
CA ILE A 233 -3.72 15.37 1.89
C ILE A 233 -2.95 14.09 2.25
N ILE A 234 -3.35 12.95 1.67
CA ILE A 234 -2.61 11.69 1.71
C ILE A 234 -2.08 11.39 0.30
N ASP A 235 -0.78 11.49 0.13
CA ASP A 235 -0.08 11.28 -1.13
C ASP A 235 0.55 9.88 -1.17
N ALA A 236 -0.07 8.99 -1.93
CA ALA A 236 0.48 7.66 -2.27
C ALA A 236 1.11 7.63 -3.66
N GLY A 237 1.23 8.79 -4.32
CA GLY A 237 1.94 8.92 -5.58
C GLY A 237 3.41 8.61 -5.41
N THR A 238 3.96 7.87 -6.37
CA THR A 238 5.40 7.67 -6.50
C THR A 238 5.75 7.84 -7.96
N SER A 239 6.55 8.86 -8.25
CA SER A 239 7.14 9.12 -9.56
C SER A 239 8.64 9.42 -9.38
N GLU A 240 9.42 9.20 -10.42
CA GLU A 240 10.82 9.66 -10.46
C GLU A 240 10.85 11.12 -10.94
N ASP A 241 11.63 11.96 -10.27
CA ASP A 241 11.89 13.33 -10.70
C ASP A 241 12.88 13.28 -11.88
N SER A 242 12.52 13.91 -12.99
CA SER A 242 13.36 13.92 -14.18
C SER A 242 14.67 14.70 -13.99
N LYS A 243 14.81 15.42 -12.87
CA LYS A 243 15.99 16.22 -12.52
C LYS A 243 17.16 15.41 -11.94
N TYR A 244 16.95 14.18 -11.48
CA TYR A 244 18.00 13.34 -10.92
C TYR A 244 18.17 12.06 -11.74
N GLU A 245 19.32 11.40 -11.58
CA GLU A 245 19.58 10.12 -12.22
C GLU A 245 18.53 9.07 -11.79
N PRO A 246 18.03 8.23 -12.73
CA PRO A 246 17.11 7.15 -12.42
C PRO A 246 17.65 6.21 -11.34
N GLY A 247 16.78 5.73 -10.45
CA GLY A 247 17.13 4.72 -9.44
C GLY A 247 17.72 5.21 -8.11
N ALA A 248 17.98 6.51 -7.92
CA ALA A 248 18.37 7.04 -6.60
C ALA A 248 17.12 7.27 -5.71
N SER A 249 17.16 6.88 -4.44
CA SER A 249 16.04 7.12 -3.50
C SER A 249 15.73 8.61 -3.26
N ALA A 250 16.69 9.50 -3.57
CA ALA A 250 16.52 10.95 -3.56
C ALA A 250 15.66 11.46 -4.72
N ASN A 251 15.30 10.60 -5.68
CA ASN A 251 14.58 10.94 -6.88
C ASN A 251 13.05 10.72 -6.79
N ILE A 252 12.54 10.23 -5.65
CA ILE A 252 11.11 9.90 -5.55
C ILE A 252 10.31 11.13 -5.14
N ILE A 253 9.39 11.54 -6.01
CA ILE A 253 8.42 12.63 -5.77
C ILE A 253 6.99 12.08 -5.75
N GLY A 254 6.12 12.77 -5.02
CA GLY A 254 4.71 12.43 -4.90
C GLY A 254 3.83 13.12 -5.94
N ASP A 255 2.54 12.79 -5.96
CA ASP A 255 1.58 13.46 -6.82
C ASP A 255 1.37 14.94 -6.41
N VAL A 256 1.72 15.30 -5.17
CA VAL A 256 1.51 16.61 -4.58
C VAL A 256 2.76 17.47 -4.68
N ASP A 257 2.59 18.68 -5.17
CA ASP A 257 3.58 19.74 -5.02
C ASP A 257 3.54 20.26 -3.57
N THR A 258 4.34 19.62 -2.71
CA THR A 258 4.36 19.84 -1.26
C THR A 258 4.67 21.29 -0.89
N GLU A 259 5.52 21.96 -1.67
CA GLU A 259 5.87 23.37 -1.46
C GLU A 259 4.63 24.26 -1.68
N SER A 260 3.91 24.05 -2.78
CA SER A 260 2.72 24.84 -3.11
C SER A 260 1.55 24.68 -2.12
N VAL A 261 1.47 23.57 -1.37
CA VAL A 261 0.36 23.29 -0.44
C VAL A 261 0.67 23.68 1.01
N GLN A 262 1.90 24.12 1.32
CA GLN A 262 2.36 24.33 2.70
C GLN A 262 1.52 25.32 3.52
N ASP A 263 0.99 26.35 2.86
CA ASP A 263 0.18 27.41 3.45
C ASP A 263 -1.33 27.20 3.24
N VAL A 264 -1.71 26.11 2.54
CA VAL A 264 -3.10 25.80 2.21
C VAL A 264 -3.61 24.61 3.02
N ALA A 265 -2.86 23.52 3.09
CA ALA A 265 -3.29 22.28 3.72
C ALA A 265 -3.13 22.32 5.25
N SER A 266 -4.04 21.64 5.96
CA SER A 266 -3.88 21.40 7.40
C SER A 266 -2.91 20.27 7.65
N TYR A 267 -2.96 19.20 6.85
CA TYR A 267 -2.07 18.04 6.91
C TYR A 267 -1.62 17.59 5.53
N VAL A 268 -0.38 17.09 5.43
CA VAL A 268 0.12 16.38 4.24
C VAL A 268 0.97 15.18 4.64
N SER A 269 0.86 14.07 3.92
CA SER A 269 1.85 13.00 3.99
C SER A 269 2.99 13.28 3.00
N PRO A 270 4.25 13.33 3.44
CA PRO A 270 5.37 13.70 2.57
C PRO A 270 5.74 12.54 1.64
N VAL A 271 6.34 12.85 0.49
CA VAL A 271 6.97 11.87 -0.38
C VAL A 271 8.42 12.31 -0.63
N PRO A 272 9.43 11.53 -0.20
CA PRO A 272 9.34 10.28 0.55
C PRO A 272 9.02 10.49 2.04
N GLY A 273 8.56 9.43 2.73
CA GLY A 273 8.41 9.42 4.19
C GLY A 273 6.98 9.30 4.73
N GLY A 274 5.97 9.42 3.86
CA GLY A 274 4.55 9.28 4.18
C GLY A 274 4.05 7.86 3.95
N VAL A 275 3.30 7.63 2.86
CA VAL A 275 2.62 6.35 2.59
C VAL A 275 3.61 5.19 2.42
N GLY A 276 4.69 5.37 1.65
CA GLY A 276 5.63 4.31 1.29
C GLY A 276 6.20 3.49 2.47
N PRO A 277 6.78 4.12 3.52
CA PRO A 277 7.25 3.39 4.71
C PRO A 277 6.14 2.57 5.40
N VAL A 278 4.92 3.11 5.44
CA VAL A 278 3.77 2.43 6.08
C VAL A 278 3.26 1.27 5.22
N THR A 279 3.36 1.35 3.89
CA THR A 279 3.04 0.23 2.98
C THR A 279 3.80 -1.04 3.37
N VAL A 280 5.12 -0.94 3.56
CA VAL A 280 5.94 -2.10 3.95
C VAL A 280 5.55 -2.63 5.34
N ALA A 281 5.22 -1.75 6.28
CA ALA A 281 4.76 -2.17 7.61
C ALA A 281 3.41 -2.90 7.55
N GLN A 282 2.48 -2.43 6.70
CA GLN A 282 1.18 -3.06 6.50
C GLN A 282 1.30 -4.41 5.79
N LEU A 283 2.23 -4.55 4.85
CA LEU A 283 2.57 -5.84 4.25
C LEU A 283 2.98 -6.86 5.33
N LEU A 284 3.88 -6.49 6.24
CA LEU A 284 4.28 -7.37 7.35
C LEU A 284 3.15 -7.62 8.35
N LYS A 285 2.23 -6.65 8.51
CA LYS A 285 1.00 -6.84 9.28
C LYS A 285 0.06 -7.86 8.62
N ASN A 286 -0.04 -7.89 7.29
CA ASN A 286 -0.76 -8.94 6.57
C ASN A 286 -0.12 -10.32 6.80
N VAL A 287 1.21 -10.43 6.72
CA VAL A 287 1.93 -11.68 7.05
C VAL A 287 1.61 -12.15 8.47
N LEU A 288 1.61 -11.25 9.45
CA LEU A 288 1.22 -11.57 10.82
C LEU A 288 -0.25 -12.03 10.92
N THR A 289 -1.16 -11.41 10.18
CA THR A 289 -2.58 -11.82 10.14
C THR A 289 -2.71 -13.27 9.65
N VAL A 290 -1.99 -13.63 8.57
CA VAL A 290 -1.93 -15.01 8.06
C VAL A 290 -1.29 -15.95 9.09
N ALA A 291 -0.22 -15.52 9.76
CA ALA A 291 0.43 -16.35 10.77
C ALA A 291 -0.51 -16.66 11.96
N LYS A 292 -1.27 -15.65 12.42
CA LYS A 292 -2.26 -15.80 13.49
C LYS A 292 -3.42 -16.71 13.11
N SER A 293 -3.86 -16.73 11.85
CA SER A 293 -4.96 -17.59 11.42
C SER A 293 -4.60 -19.08 11.41
N LYS A 294 -3.31 -19.43 11.35
CA LYS A 294 -2.83 -20.82 11.40
C LYS A 294 -2.82 -21.43 12.81
N ILE A 295 -3.00 -20.61 13.85
CA ILE A 295 -3.03 -21.05 15.26
C ILE A 295 -4.47 -21.19 15.76
N ARG A 296 -5.44 -20.59 15.06
CA ARG A 296 -6.87 -20.69 15.36
C ARG A 296 -7.43 -21.98 14.78
#